data_AF-A0A7J6U984-F1
#
_entry.id   AF-A0A7J6U984-F1
#
_cell.length_a   1.000
_cell.length_b   1.000
_cell.length_c   1.000
_cell.angle_alpha   90.00
_cell.angle_beta   90.00
_cell.angle_gamma   90.00
#
_symmetry.space_group_name_H-M   'P 1'
#
loop_
_entity.id
_entity.type
_entity.pdbx_description
1 polymer ?
#
loop_
_entity_poly.entity_id
_entity_poly.type
_entity_poly.pdbx_seq_one_letter_code
_entity_poly.pdbx_strand_id
1 'polypeptide(L)'
;EKLLGQCSTVLHAYRVNCASSSAPKHTGTQLLLPETLKLMPLYIGGLLKISASGIYLVDNTQVLRLYVGPAVSEETLLELFGTRGMDDFENPIVSPETSDLACRVWCIIQQVRKDKGSRPFQSVRVALPNTPEEARLFATLSEDRIGGEMSYVDLLCHIHRQVNGRK
;
A
#
# COMPACT_ATOMS: atom_id res chain seq x y z
N GLU A 1 -0.45 12.74 8.61
CA GLU A 1 0.11 13.00 9.96
C GLU A 1 -0.35 12.03 11.06
N LYS A 2 -1.64 11.70 11.17
CA LYS A 2 -2.18 10.81 12.23
C LYS A 2 -1.46 9.45 12.34
N LEU A 3 -1.20 8.78 11.21
CA LEU A 3 -0.51 7.49 11.14
C LEU A 3 0.95 7.55 11.64
N LEU A 4 1.64 8.66 11.36
CA LEU A 4 3.01 8.91 11.77
C LEU A 4 3.11 9.08 13.30
N GLY A 5 2.15 9.81 13.89
CA GLY A 5 2.03 9.94 15.35
C GLY A 5 1.71 8.62 16.04
N GLN A 6 0.84 7.80 15.44
CA GLN A 6 0.52 6.46 15.95
C GLN A 6 1.73 5.52 15.89
N CYS A 7 2.49 5.53 14.79
CA CYS A 7 3.72 4.75 14.65
C CYS A 7 4.76 5.14 15.73
N SER A 8 4.96 6.44 15.97
CA SER A 8 5.85 6.94 17.03
C SER A 8 5.42 6.46 18.43
N THR A 9 4.12 6.50 18.71
CA THR A 9 3.54 6.05 19.99
C THR A 9 3.78 4.55 20.20
N VAL A 10 3.61 3.75 19.15
CA VAL A 10 3.79 2.29 19.18
C VAL A 10 5.25 1.91 19.39
N LEU A 11 6.17 2.55 18.67
CA LEU A 11 7.61 2.33 18.82
C LEU A 11 8.08 2.72 20.23
N HIS A 12 7.54 3.80 20.78
CA HIS A 12 7.80 4.22 22.15
C HIS A 12 7.25 3.22 23.18
N ALA A 13 6.01 2.75 23.01
CA ALA A 13 5.41 1.76 23.90
C ALA A 13 6.14 0.41 23.88
N TYR A 14 6.62 -0.04 22.72
CA TYR A 14 7.45 -1.24 22.60
C TYR A 14 8.78 -1.07 23.34
N ARG A 15 9.46 0.08 23.16
CA ARG A 15 10.72 0.37 23.85
C ARG A 15 10.58 0.30 25.37
N VAL A 16 9.51 0.89 25.91
CA VAL A 16 9.28 0.98 27.36
C VAL A 16 8.85 -0.34 27.98
N ASN A 17 8.03 -1.13 27.30
CA ASN A 17 7.40 -2.33 27.89
C ASN A 17 8.06 -3.66 27.47
N CYS A 18 8.85 -3.69 26.39
CA CYS A 18 9.34 -4.93 25.79
C CYS A 18 10.86 -4.98 25.61
N ALA A 19 11.49 -3.86 25.23
CA ALA A 19 12.94 -3.79 24.99
C ALA A 19 13.75 -3.31 26.21
N SER A 20 13.06 -2.91 27.28
CA SER A 20 13.66 -2.37 28.50
C SER A 20 14.45 -3.42 29.32
N SER A 21 14.28 -4.71 29.05
CA SER A 21 15.05 -5.80 29.66
C SER A 21 16.26 -6.29 28.83
N SER A 22 16.46 -5.79 27.60
CA SER A 22 17.49 -6.28 26.68
C SER A 22 18.58 -5.26 26.30
N ALA A 23 18.58 -4.05 26.86
CA ALA A 23 19.59 -3.04 26.56
C ALA A 23 20.57 -2.80 27.72
N PRO A 24 21.90 -2.96 27.53
CA PRO A 24 22.91 -2.45 28.45
C PRO A 24 22.80 -0.91 28.56
N LYS A 25 23.03 -0.37 29.77
CA LYS A 25 22.85 1.06 30.15
C LYS A 25 23.63 2.12 29.32
N HIS A 26 24.31 1.76 28.24
CA HIS A 26 25.26 2.62 27.51
C HIS A 26 24.95 2.86 26.02
N THR A 27 23.82 2.38 25.48
CA THR A 27 23.47 2.61 24.06
C THR A 27 22.11 3.30 23.94
N GLY A 28 22.06 4.59 24.27
CA GLY A 28 20.86 5.42 24.17
C GLY A 28 20.31 5.66 22.75
N THR A 29 20.99 5.13 21.72
CA THR A 29 20.77 5.46 20.30
C THR A 29 20.20 4.32 19.45
N GLN A 30 20.02 3.11 19.98
CA GLN A 30 19.59 1.97 19.17
C GLN A 30 18.09 1.66 19.32
N LEU A 31 17.37 1.70 18.20
CA LEU A 31 15.96 1.32 18.11
C LEU A 31 15.86 -0.20 17.97
N LEU A 32 15.64 -0.92 19.08
CA LEU A 32 15.39 -2.36 19.05
C LEU A 32 13.94 -2.59 18.58
N LEU A 33 13.78 -3.05 17.34
CA LEU A 33 12.50 -3.58 16.85
C LEU A 33 12.52 -5.11 16.87
N PRO A 34 11.45 -5.76 17.32
CA PRO A 34 11.24 -7.17 17.06
C PRO A 34 11.10 -7.38 15.56
N GLU A 35 11.49 -8.55 15.08
CA GLU A 35 11.57 -8.85 13.65
C GLU A 35 10.24 -8.61 12.92
N THR A 36 9.11 -8.79 13.62
CA THR A 36 7.75 -8.54 13.14
C THR A 36 7.38 -7.06 12.94
N LEU A 37 8.08 -6.13 13.60
CA LEU A 37 7.81 -4.69 13.48
C LEU A 37 8.82 -3.96 12.58
N LYS A 38 9.92 -4.60 12.17
CA LYS A 38 10.95 -3.98 11.31
C LYS A 38 10.40 -3.40 10.01
N LEU A 39 9.37 -4.05 9.45
CA LEU A 39 8.76 -3.64 8.20
C LEU A 39 7.67 -2.57 8.38
N MET A 40 7.12 -2.40 9.59
CA MET A 40 6.01 -1.48 9.85
C MET A 40 6.34 -0.01 9.50
N PRO A 41 7.51 0.57 9.87
CA PRO A 41 7.86 1.93 9.44
C PRO A 41 8.10 2.05 7.94
N LEU A 42 8.61 0.99 7.30
CA LEU A 42 8.87 0.95 5.87
C LEU A 42 7.56 0.93 5.07
N TYR A 43 6.57 0.17 5.54
CA TYR A 43 5.26 0.09 4.92
C TYR A 43 4.39 1.32 5.19
N ILE A 44 4.34 1.86 6.41
CA ILE A 44 3.69 3.16 6.71
C ILE A 44 4.33 4.28 5.88
N GLY A 45 5.66 4.24 5.73
CA GLY A 45 6.38 5.16 4.85
C GLY A 45 6.07 4.96 3.36
N GLY A 46 5.61 3.78 2.94
CA GLY A 46 5.08 3.50 1.60
C GLY A 46 3.65 3.98 1.42
N LEU A 47 2.80 3.81 2.42
CA LEU A 47 1.40 4.26 2.42
C LEU A 47 1.26 5.79 2.39
N LEU A 48 2.17 6.50 3.06
CA LEU A 48 2.23 7.97 3.02
C LEU A 48 2.70 8.54 1.66
N LYS A 49 3.07 7.69 0.69
CA LYS A 49 3.59 8.11 -0.63
C LYS A 49 2.56 8.01 -1.76
N ILE A 50 1.30 7.67 -1.47
CA ILE A 50 0.23 7.80 -2.47
C ILE A 50 -0.10 9.30 -2.61
N SER A 51 0.53 9.92 -3.59
CA SER A 51 0.26 11.28 -4.01
C SER A 51 -1.07 11.33 -4.74
N ALA A 52 -1.84 12.41 -4.51
CA ALA A 52 -3.05 12.68 -5.28
C ALA A 52 -2.77 12.77 -6.79
N SER A 53 -1.56 13.18 -7.20
CA SER A 53 -1.14 13.30 -8.60
C SER A 53 -0.46 12.04 -9.17
N GLY A 54 -0.42 10.95 -8.41
CA GLY A 54 0.29 9.72 -8.80
C GLY A 54 -0.61 8.67 -9.44
N ILE A 55 0.01 7.77 -10.22
CA ILE A 55 -0.59 6.54 -10.73
C ILE A 55 0.21 5.36 -10.20
N TYR A 56 -0.49 4.35 -9.67
CA TYR A 56 0.14 3.26 -8.92
C TYR A 56 -0.35 1.90 -9.40
N LEU A 57 0.57 0.98 -9.67
CA LEU A 57 0.24 -0.41 -9.96
C LEU A 57 0.28 -1.23 -8.66
N VAL A 58 -0.87 -1.76 -8.26
CA VAL A 58 -1.04 -2.59 -7.07
C VAL A 58 -1.29 -4.03 -7.49
N ASP A 59 -0.44 -4.92 -6.99
CA ASP A 59 -0.52 -6.35 -7.24
C ASP A 59 -0.97 -7.11 -5.99
N ASN A 60 -2.12 -7.78 -6.06
CA ASN A 60 -2.64 -8.61 -4.97
C ASN A 60 -2.65 -10.12 -5.27
N THR A 61 -1.91 -10.58 -6.29
CA THR A 61 -1.85 -11.99 -6.74
C THR A 61 -3.06 -12.55 -7.49
N GLN A 62 -4.20 -11.88 -7.41
CA GLN A 62 -5.40 -12.27 -8.15
C GLN A 62 -5.69 -11.31 -9.30
N VAL A 63 -5.54 -10.01 -9.04
CA VAL A 63 -5.84 -8.90 -9.95
C VAL A 63 -4.73 -7.86 -9.84
N LEU A 64 -4.32 -7.32 -11.00
CA LEU A 64 -3.49 -6.13 -11.06
C LEU A 64 -4.41 -4.92 -11.11
N ARG A 65 -4.27 -4.00 -10.15
CA ARG A 65 -5.03 -2.75 -10.14
C ARG A 65 -4.13 -1.58 -10.46
N LEU A 66 -4.55 -0.75 -11.40
CA LEU A 66 -3.90 0.52 -11.69
C LEU A 66 -4.74 1.63 -11.04
N TYR A 67 -4.27 2.14 -9.90
CA TYR A 67 -4.89 3.26 -9.22
C TYR A 67 -4.50 4.57 -9.87
N VAL A 68 -5.47 5.44 -10.13
CA VAL A 68 -5.26 6.77 -10.67
C VAL A 68 -5.66 7.78 -9.60
N GLY A 69 -4.72 8.60 -9.14
CA GLY A 69 -4.97 9.58 -8.09
C GLY A 69 -5.86 10.74 -8.58
N PRO A 70 -6.61 11.40 -7.67
CA PRO A 70 -7.61 12.42 -8.01
C PRO A 70 -7.07 13.72 -8.61
N ALA A 71 -5.76 13.96 -8.55
CA ALA A 71 -5.10 15.16 -9.06
C ALA A 71 -4.05 14.84 -10.14
N VAL A 72 -4.21 13.72 -10.85
CA VAL A 72 -3.41 13.39 -12.03
C VAL A 72 -3.72 14.38 -13.15
N SER A 73 -2.69 14.83 -13.88
CA SER A 73 -2.87 15.81 -14.96
C SER A 73 -3.61 15.21 -16.16
N GLU A 74 -4.41 16.04 -16.84
CA GLU A 74 -5.11 15.64 -18.07
C GLU A 74 -4.15 15.15 -19.17
N GLU A 75 -2.96 15.73 -19.25
CA GLU A 75 -1.89 15.28 -20.15
C GLU A 75 -1.51 13.82 -19.91
N THR A 76 -1.34 13.43 -18.64
CA THR A 76 -1.01 12.04 -18.28
C THR A 76 -2.18 11.10 -18.56
N LEU A 77 -3.42 11.55 -18.34
CA LEU A 77 -4.62 10.76 -18.66
C LEU A 77 -4.76 10.54 -20.17
N LEU A 78 -4.48 11.58 -20.96
CA LEU A 78 -4.52 11.51 -22.41
C LEU A 78 -3.44 10.57 -22.95
N GLU A 79 -2.22 10.67 -22.45
CA GLU A 79 -1.15 9.75 -22.82
C GLU A 79 -1.46 8.30 -22.43
N LEU A 80 -2.01 8.06 -21.25
CA LEU A 80 -2.15 6.70 -20.71
C LEU A 80 -3.42 5.98 -21.17
N PHE A 81 -4.53 6.71 -21.31
CA PHE A 81 -5.85 6.16 -21.60
C PHE A 81 -6.53 6.76 -22.83
N GLY A 82 -5.98 7.83 -23.44
CA GLY A 82 -6.57 8.49 -24.59
C GLY A 82 -7.78 9.37 -24.27
N THR A 83 -8.03 9.65 -22.99
CA THR A 83 -9.16 10.47 -22.52
C THR A 83 -8.66 11.70 -21.79
N ARG A 84 -9.48 12.76 -21.76
CA ARG A 84 -9.10 14.03 -21.11
C ARG A 84 -9.56 14.11 -19.66
N GLY A 85 -10.59 13.36 -19.28
CA GLY A 85 -11.15 13.34 -17.94
C GLY A 85 -11.37 11.93 -17.40
N MET A 86 -11.50 11.84 -16.08
CA MET A 86 -11.88 10.58 -15.42
C MET A 86 -13.35 10.23 -15.61
N ASP A 87 -14.21 11.22 -15.88
CA ASP A 87 -15.64 11.02 -16.08
C ASP A 87 -15.96 10.29 -17.39
N ASP A 88 -15.04 10.33 -18.37
CA ASP A 88 -15.17 9.65 -19.67
C ASP A 88 -14.84 8.14 -19.59
N PHE A 89 -14.46 7.65 -18.41
CA PHE A 89 -14.04 6.26 -18.21
C PHE A 89 -15.23 5.32 -18.02
N GLU A 90 -15.82 4.82 -19.11
CA GLU A 90 -16.77 3.70 -19.01
C GLU A 90 -16.08 2.38 -18.64
N ASN A 91 -14.96 2.06 -19.29
CA ASN A 91 -14.19 0.85 -19.00
C ASN A 91 -12.71 1.04 -19.35
N PRO A 92 -11.97 1.82 -18.54
CA PRO A 92 -10.59 2.23 -18.84
C PRO A 92 -9.65 1.02 -18.96
N ILE A 93 -8.99 0.93 -20.11
CA ILE A 93 -7.96 -0.07 -20.41
C ILE A 93 -6.71 0.69 -20.87
N VAL A 94 -5.55 0.32 -20.32
CA VAL A 94 -4.27 0.80 -20.86
C VAL A 94 -3.99 0.05 -22.14
N SER A 95 -4.08 0.74 -23.29
CA SER A 95 -3.69 0.18 -24.58
C SER A 95 -2.25 0.59 -24.92
N PRO A 96 -1.37 -0.34 -25.31
CA PRO A 96 0.00 0.00 -25.69
C PRO A 96 0.08 0.92 -26.93
N GLU A 97 -0.99 1.01 -27.71
CA GLU A 97 -1.06 1.82 -28.93
C GLU A 97 -1.39 3.30 -28.67
N THR A 98 -1.77 3.66 -27.43
CA THR A 98 -2.19 5.03 -27.09
C THR A 98 -1.04 6.03 -27.11
N SER A 99 0.11 5.66 -26.53
CA SER A 99 1.31 6.51 -26.46
C SER A 99 2.53 5.69 -26.03
N ASP A 100 3.71 6.30 -26.07
CA ASP A 100 4.94 5.73 -25.51
C ASP A 100 4.84 5.48 -23.99
N LEU A 101 4.11 6.34 -23.25
CA LEU A 101 3.85 6.12 -21.83
C LEU A 101 2.98 4.89 -21.62
N ALA A 102 1.89 4.75 -22.38
CA ALA A 102 1.00 3.61 -22.29
C ALA A 102 1.69 2.31 -22.68
N CYS A 103 2.54 2.33 -23.72
CA CYS A 103 3.39 1.20 -24.10
C CYS A 103 4.33 0.79 -22.95
N ARG A 104 5.00 1.76 -22.30
CA ARG A 104 5.87 1.46 -21.14
C ARG A 104 5.09 0.87 -19.96
N VAL A 105 3.94 1.43 -19.60
CA VAL A 105 3.09 0.90 -18.52
C VAL A 105 2.58 -0.50 -18.86
N TRP A 106 2.18 -0.73 -20.11
CA TRP A 106 1.81 -2.05 -20.59
C TRP A 106 2.94 -3.06 -20.47
N CYS A 107 4.16 -2.69 -20.88
CA CYS A 107 5.35 -3.54 -20.73
C CYS A 107 5.60 -3.92 -19.26
N ILE A 108 5.45 -2.99 -18.31
CA ILE A 108 5.56 -3.27 -16.87
C ILE A 108 4.49 -4.28 -16.44
N ILE A 109 3.24 -4.08 -16.84
CA ILE A 109 2.13 -5.00 -16.54
C ILE A 109 2.43 -6.41 -17.07
N GLN A 110 2.93 -6.52 -18.30
CA GLN A 110 3.27 -7.82 -18.88
C GLN A 110 4.46 -8.48 -18.19
N GLN A 111 5.46 -7.70 -17.79
CA GLN A 111 6.59 -8.21 -17.02
C GLN A 111 6.15 -8.76 -15.66
N VAL A 112 5.30 -8.03 -14.93
CA VAL A 112 4.75 -8.48 -13.64
C VAL A 112 3.93 -9.77 -13.81
N ARG A 113 3.17 -9.91 -14.91
CA ARG A 113 2.45 -11.16 -15.23
C ARG A 113 3.41 -12.32 -15.48
N LYS A 114 4.50 -12.08 -16.22
CA LYS A 114 5.49 -13.10 -16.59
C LYS A 114 6.23 -13.63 -15.37
N ASP A 115 6.63 -12.75 -14.45
CA ASP A 115 7.43 -13.11 -13.27
C ASP A 115 6.66 -13.96 -12.26
N LYS A 116 5.33 -14.00 -12.36
CA LYS A 116 4.47 -14.69 -11.42
C LYS A 116 4.34 -16.19 -11.62
N GLY A 117 4.80 -16.72 -12.76
CA GLY A 117 4.82 -18.15 -13.09
C GLY A 117 3.43 -18.81 -13.18
N SER A 118 2.77 -19.05 -12.04
CA SER A 118 1.59 -19.92 -11.90
C SER A 118 0.26 -19.30 -12.34
N ARG A 119 0.20 -17.98 -12.57
CA ARG A 119 -1.03 -17.27 -13.02
C ARG A 119 -0.70 -16.18 -14.06
N PRO A 120 -0.46 -16.56 -15.33
CA PRO A 120 -0.03 -15.61 -16.36
C PRO A 120 -1.09 -14.57 -16.75
N PHE A 121 -2.38 -14.80 -16.44
CA PHE A 121 -3.48 -13.95 -16.90
C PHE A 121 -4.27 -13.30 -15.76
N GLN A 122 -3.59 -12.48 -14.95
CA GLN A 122 -4.31 -11.59 -14.04
C GLN A 122 -5.06 -10.52 -14.82
N SER A 123 -6.36 -10.37 -14.55
CA SER A 123 -7.14 -9.22 -15.02
C SER A 123 -6.44 -7.94 -14.57
N VAL A 124 -6.27 -7.00 -15.49
CA VAL A 124 -5.90 -5.62 -15.12
C VAL A 124 -7.20 -4.85 -14.98
N ARG A 125 -7.32 -4.10 -13.89
CA ARG A 125 -8.46 -3.21 -13.64
C ARG A 125 -7.93 -1.84 -13.27
N VAL A 126 -8.60 -0.80 -13.73
CA VAL A 126 -8.29 0.57 -13.32
C VAL A 126 -9.19 0.93 -12.15
N ALA A 127 -8.60 1.51 -11.11
CA ALA A 127 -9.31 1.97 -9.93
C ALA A 127 -9.27 3.50 -9.93
N LEU A 128 -10.44 4.13 -10.03
CA LEU A 128 -10.60 5.58 -10.04
C LEU A 128 -11.10 6.08 -8.68
N PRO A 129 -10.84 7.34 -8.32
CA PRO A 129 -11.31 7.91 -7.07
C PRO A 129 -12.83 7.85 -6.94
N ASN A 130 -13.30 7.58 -5.72
CA ASN A 130 -14.71 7.45 -5.36
C ASN A 130 -15.47 6.31 -6.07
N THR A 131 -14.76 5.32 -6.63
CA THR A 131 -15.38 4.16 -7.28
C THR A 131 -15.34 2.90 -6.39
N PRO A 132 -16.22 1.92 -6.63
CA PRO A 132 -16.15 0.62 -5.94
C PRO A 132 -14.81 -0.10 -6.13
N GLU A 133 -14.09 0.13 -7.24
CA GLU A 133 -12.77 -0.47 -7.46
C GLU A 133 -11.68 0.17 -6.60
N GLU A 134 -11.77 1.48 -6.30
CA GLU A 134 -10.91 2.11 -5.28
C GLU A 134 -11.21 1.54 -3.89
N ALA A 135 -12.49 1.40 -3.51
CA ALA A 135 -12.85 0.76 -2.24
C ALA A 135 -12.30 -0.68 -2.14
N ARG A 136 -12.35 -1.46 -3.22
CA ARG A 136 -11.76 -2.81 -3.29
C ARG A 136 -10.23 -2.79 -3.19
N LEU A 137 -9.58 -1.81 -3.80
CA LEU A 137 -8.14 -1.63 -3.71
C LEU A 137 -7.73 -1.34 -2.26
N PHE A 138 -8.37 -0.37 -1.61
CA PHE A 138 -8.09 -0.04 -0.22
C PHE A 138 -8.46 -1.17 0.74
N ALA A 139 -9.53 -1.93 0.47
CA ALA A 139 -9.86 -3.12 1.23
C ALA A 139 -8.83 -4.26 1.10
N THR A 140 -7.96 -4.21 0.08
CA THR A 140 -6.86 -5.16 -0.08
C THR A 140 -5.61 -4.71 0.69
N LEU A 141 -5.51 -3.44 1.07
CA LEU A 141 -4.38 -2.90 1.83
C LEU A 141 -4.49 -3.38 3.28
N SER A 142 -3.77 -4.46 3.60
CA SER A 142 -3.82 -5.20 4.87
C SER A 142 -3.33 -4.42 6.10
N GLU A 143 -2.95 -3.16 5.95
CA GLU A 143 -2.40 -2.32 7.02
C GLU A 143 -3.44 -1.38 7.61
N ASP A 144 -4.42 -0.98 6.81
CA ASP A 144 -5.43 -0.01 7.18
C ASP A 144 -6.60 -0.64 7.91
N ARG A 145 -7.27 0.19 8.72
CA ARG A 145 -8.48 -0.22 9.40
C ARG A 145 -9.63 -0.29 8.39
N ILE A 146 -9.94 -1.48 7.93
CA ILE A 146 -11.04 -1.71 6.98
C ILE A 146 -12.25 -2.23 7.76
N GLY A 147 -13.43 -1.63 7.54
CA GLY A 147 -14.70 -2.23 7.95
C GLY A 147 -14.88 -2.53 9.44
N GLY A 148 -14.21 -1.81 10.33
CA GLY A 148 -14.32 -2.01 11.79
C GLY A 148 -13.36 -3.05 12.38
N GLU A 149 -12.56 -3.73 11.55
CA GLU A 149 -11.51 -4.64 12.01
C GLU A 149 -10.34 -3.88 12.67
N MET A 150 -9.42 -4.63 13.26
CA MET A 150 -8.20 -4.08 13.88
C MET A 150 -7.19 -3.75 12.78
N SER A 151 -6.52 -2.59 12.84
CA SER A 151 -5.37 -2.34 11.98
C SER A 151 -4.25 -3.35 12.27
N TYR A 152 -3.28 -3.50 11.37
CA TYR A 152 -2.10 -4.33 11.63
C TYR A 152 -1.44 -3.99 12.98
N VAL A 153 -1.36 -2.70 13.29
CA VAL A 153 -0.83 -2.17 14.56
C VAL A 153 -1.68 -2.61 15.76
N ASP A 154 -3.01 -2.52 15.65
CA ASP A 154 -3.93 -2.92 16.71
C ASP A 154 -3.89 -4.44 16.96
N LEU A 155 -3.78 -5.24 15.89
CA LEU A 155 -3.63 -6.69 15.96
C LEU A 155 -2.33 -7.08 16.68
N LEU A 156 -1.21 -6.42 16.36
CA LEU A 156 0.07 -6.63 17.04
C LEU A 156 -0.02 -6.28 18.53
N CYS A 157 -0.69 -5.18 18.87
CA CYS A 157 -0.94 -4.82 20.28
C CYS A 157 -1.81 -5.88 20.99
N HIS A 158 -2.83 -6.40 20.30
CA HIS A 158 -3.71 -7.43 20.83
C HIS A 158 -2.96 -8.74 21.12
N ILE A 159 -2.17 -9.23 20.15
CA ILE A 159 -1.36 -10.44 20.29
C ILE A 159 -0.32 -10.27 21.41
N HIS A 160 0.37 -9.14 21.45
CA HIS A 160 1.37 -8.84 22.48
C HIS A 160 0.79 -8.90 23.90
N ARG A 161 -0.40 -8.34 24.10
CA ARG A 161 -1.11 -8.40 25.39
C ARG A 161 -1.54 -9.82 25.76
N GLN A 162 -1.95 -10.66 24.80
CA GLN A 162 -2.32 -12.04 25.08
C GLN A 162 -1.11 -12.92 25.44
N VAL A 163 0.03 -12.71 24.79
CA VAL A 163 1.27 -13.45 25.08
C VAL A 163 1.81 -13.09 26.46
N ASN A 164 1.76 -11.80 26.85
CA ASN A 164 2.22 -11.35 28.16
C ASN A 164 1.17 -11.50 29.28
N GLY A 165 -0.09 -11.75 28.93
CA GLY A 165 -1.20 -11.94 29.86
C GLY A 165 -1.46 -13.40 30.23
N ARG A 166 -0.88 -14.36 29.52
CA ARG A 166 -0.88 -15.77 29.90
C ARG A 166 0.18 -16.00 30.98
N LYS A 167 -0.25 -15.97 32.24
CA LYS A 167 0.43 -16.66 33.34
C LYS A 167 0.04 -18.13 33.33
#